data_AF-A0A9D8R276-F1
#
_entry.id   AF-A0A9D8R276-F1
#
_cell.length_a   1.000
_cell.length_b   1.000
_cell.length_c   1.000
_cell.angle_alpha   90.00
_cell.angle_beta   90.00
_cell.angle_gamma   90.00
#
_symmetry.space_group_name_H-M   'P 1'
#
loop_
_entity.id
_entity.type
_entity.pdbx_description
1 polymer ?
#
loop_
_entity_poly.entity_id
_entity_poly.type
_entity_poly.pdbx_seq_one_letter_code
_entity_poly.pdbx_strand_id
1 'polypeptide(L)'
;AYLDSHVQPLSCVKDATLYHFRRFTRGVYCIKATTTKSLAKLFYQFLDCCPVLDEGLEPRFNLYAWYKASTHEYRAMVVLRTELRSHHFYSTGPDHLTIGPGAAEMAGVFVAPCEEDFVKATVPQLTEMLQEVSVSAEDEAMIDSRLTRTQPTIEVGIVSAPQIEFEIISDGAGPQRVSVEDGRINYNGTLFDELYFDSVTPSTLFAEPSFIIREVTIGIDFHWQRRQDQKFAGSLKFIAEGDNVVAINRIGLEDYLLSVISSEMRAGAPLELLKAHAVISRSWALARMEDRRKVCGGIPGQAGNDGKGGGNDGRGAGNDGACHLPHLNYDVCADDHCQRYQGLTVAVGENVRRAIDQTWGRVLRYGGSLCDTRYSKCCGGLTEIFSTCWEDRDYPYLQSVPCPYCDCHDRALLSTVLNDYDLETADFHDWEQRYGRQELSALVLDRTGVDYGTIESLEPVERGPSGRIKYLRINGSRQSGVIGKELAIRRALSSSHLKSSNFQVSTEGDTFILKGKGWGHGVGLCQIGAAVMASEGKGYIEILQHYYQGANVEQQQ
;
A
#
# COMPACT_ATOMS: atom_id res chain seq x y z
N ALA A 1 28.43 17.52 -26.94
CA ALA A 1 28.13 18.93 -26.60
C ALA A 1 27.12 19.02 -25.45
N TYR A 2 25.85 18.66 -25.65
CA TYR A 2 24.82 18.76 -24.59
C TYR A 2 25.23 18.03 -23.29
N LEU A 3 25.53 16.73 -23.38
CA LEU A 3 25.99 15.91 -22.25
C LEU A 3 27.37 16.28 -21.69
N ASP A 4 28.10 17.17 -22.38
CA ASP A 4 29.40 17.68 -21.93
C ASP A 4 29.27 19.06 -21.25
N SER A 5 28.07 19.65 -21.27
CA SER A 5 27.76 20.91 -20.60
C SER A 5 27.14 20.68 -19.22
N HIS A 6 27.10 21.72 -18.37
CA HIS A 6 26.51 21.67 -17.02
C HIS A 6 24.98 21.62 -17.10
N VAL A 7 24.44 20.48 -17.54
CA VAL A 7 23.01 20.21 -17.58
C VAL A 7 22.60 19.55 -16.26
N GLN A 8 21.49 20.00 -15.68
CA GLN A 8 20.92 19.36 -14.50
C GLN A 8 20.43 17.95 -14.87
N PRO A 9 20.84 16.92 -14.13
CA PRO A 9 20.34 15.57 -14.34
C PRO A 9 18.90 15.44 -13.87
N LEU A 10 18.14 14.57 -14.52
CA LEU A 10 16.76 14.25 -14.16
C LEU A 10 16.69 13.12 -13.13
N SER A 11 17.52 12.10 -13.29
CA SER A 11 17.59 10.94 -12.38
C SER A 11 18.96 10.28 -12.46
N CYS A 12 19.35 9.49 -11.45
CA CYS A 12 20.60 8.77 -11.44
C CYS A 12 20.48 7.40 -10.75
N VAL A 13 21.32 6.46 -11.18
CA VAL A 13 21.47 5.14 -10.57
C VAL A 13 22.95 4.79 -10.59
N LYS A 14 23.57 4.66 -9.41
CA LYS A 14 25.01 4.41 -9.27
C LYS A 14 25.81 5.45 -10.07
N ASP A 15 26.59 5.02 -11.06
CA ASP A 15 27.38 5.86 -11.97
C ASP A 15 26.61 6.34 -13.22
N ALA A 16 25.35 5.89 -13.42
CA ALA A 16 24.52 6.30 -14.53
C ALA A 16 23.67 7.52 -14.21
N THR A 17 23.50 8.39 -15.19
CA THR A 17 22.74 9.65 -15.08
C THR A 17 21.87 9.85 -16.31
N LEU A 18 20.60 10.19 -16.09
CA LEU A 18 19.59 10.46 -17.11
C LEU A 18 19.37 11.97 -17.21
N TYR A 19 19.19 12.47 -18.43
CA TYR A 19 18.96 13.87 -18.75
C TYR A 19 17.78 14.00 -19.72
N HIS A 20 16.95 15.03 -19.55
CA HIS A 20 15.91 15.37 -20.51
C HIS A 20 16.44 16.38 -21.52
N PHE A 21 16.27 16.12 -22.83
CA PHE A 21 16.78 16.97 -23.90
C PHE A 21 15.66 17.79 -24.56
N ARG A 22 15.47 19.04 -24.08
CA ARG A 22 14.35 19.91 -24.48
C ARG A 22 14.61 20.80 -25.71
N ARG A 23 15.63 20.51 -26.52
CA ARG A 23 16.10 21.41 -27.61
C ARG A 23 15.69 20.96 -29.02
N PHE A 24 14.97 19.86 -29.18
CA PHE A 24 14.62 19.29 -30.49
C PHE A 24 13.13 19.02 -30.60
N THR A 25 12.65 17.94 -29.99
CA THR A 25 11.24 17.58 -29.90
C THR A 25 10.95 17.02 -28.51
N ARG A 26 9.67 16.73 -28.23
CA ARG A 26 9.22 16.09 -26.99
C ARG A 26 9.68 14.63 -26.91
N GLY A 27 9.91 14.13 -25.70
CA GLY A 27 10.22 12.72 -25.45
C GLY A 27 11.65 12.31 -25.75
N VAL A 28 12.60 13.25 -25.71
CA VAL A 28 14.02 12.97 -25.98
C VAL A 28 14.81 12.93 -24.67
N TYR A 29 15.40 11.78 -24.38
CA TYR A 29 16.16 11.54 -23.14
C TYR A 29 17.55 11.01 -23.44
N CYS A 30 18.52 11.37 -22.62
CA CYS A 30 19.91 10.98 -22.79
C CYS A 30 20.44 10.33 -21.52
N ILE A 31 21.19 9.24 -21.64
CA ILE A 31 21.82 8.53 -20.53
C ILE A 31 23.33 8.60 -20.68
N LYS A 32 24.03 8.77 -19.56
CA LYS A 32 25.48 8.73 -19.44
C LYS A 32 25.85 7.77 -18.31
N ALA A 33 26.80 6.87 -18.53
CA ALA A 33 27.31 5.97 -17.47
C ALA A 33 28.79 5.61 -17.68
N THR A 34 29.46 5.12 -16.65
CA THR A 34 30.83 4.57 -16.77
C THR A 34 30.82 3.08 -17.04
N THR A 35 29.73 2.38 -16.72
CA THR A 35 29.55 0.95 -16.98
C THR A 35 28.33 0.65 -17.85
N THR A 36 28.40 -0.42 -18.65
CA THR A 36 27.26 -0.92 -19.43
C THR A 36 26.11 -1.38 -18.53
N LYS A 37 26.43 -1.99 -17.38
CA LYS A 37 25.44 -2.49 -16.41
C LYS A 37 24.60 -1.35 -15.82
N SER A 38 25.23 -0.25 -15.42
CA SER A 38 24.50 0.91 -14.89
C SER A 38 23.71 1.63 -15.98
N LEU A 39 24.26 1.73 -17.20
CA LEU A 39 23.50 2.27 -18.35
C LEU A 39 22.24 1.45 -18.64
N ALA A 40 22.36 0.13 -18.70
CA ALA A 40 21.24 -0.77 -18.94
C ALA A 40 20.20 -0.67 -17.81
N LYS A 41 20.64 -0.65 -16.54
CA LYS A 41 19.72 -0.53 -15.39
C LYS A 41 18.89 0.75 -15.46
N LEU A 42 19.53 1.90 -15.71
CA LEU A 42 18.82 3.18 -15.82
C LEU A 42 17.95 3.26 -17.08
N PHE A 43 18.37 2.63 -18.18
CA PHE A 43 17.58 2.56 -19.40
C PHE A 43 16.27 1.78 -19.20
N TYR A 44 16.31 0.60 -18.58
CA TYR A 44 15.09 -0.17 -18.32
C TYR A 44 14.16 0.55 -17.33
N GLN A 45 14.70 1.16 -16.27
CA GLN A 45 13.90 2.00 -15.37
C GLN A 45 13.25 3.19 -16.08
N PHE A 46 13.95 3.78 -17.05
CA PHE A 46 13.38 4.82 -17.89
C PHE A 46 12.23 4.29 -18.77
N LEU A 47 12.40 3.11 -19.39
CA LEU A 47 11.33 2.50 -20.19
C LEU A 47 10.09 2.16 -19.37
N ASP A 48 10.26 1.69 -18.12
CA ASP A 48 9.15 1.41 -17.21
C ASP A 48 8.32 2.67 -16.88
N CYS A 49 8.91 3.86 -17.01
CA CYS A 49 8.20 5.13 -16.86
C CYS A 49 7.39 5.53 -18.10
N CYS A 50 7.68 4.96 -19.27
CA CYS A 50 7.12 5.37 -20.56
C CYS A 50 5.74 4.74 -20.80
N PRO A 51 4.83 5.43 -21.51
CA PRO A 51 3.56 4.84 -21.90
C PRO A 51 3.77 3.70 -22.91
N VAL A 52 3.02 2.62 -22.73
CA VAL A 52 2.89 1.55 -23.73
C VAL A 52 1.59 1.80 -24.48
N LEU A 53 1.68 1.93 -25.80
CA LEU A 53 0.52 2.14 -26.67
C LEU A 53 -0.29 0.85 -26.80
N ASP A 54 -1.59 0.97 -27.07
CA ASP A 54 -2.49 -0.18 -27.22
C ASP A 54 -1.92 -1.19 -28.26
N GLU A 55 -2.00 -2.49 -27.91
CA GLU A 55 -1.41 -3.63 -28.63
C GLU A 55 0.13 -3.79 -28.57
N GLY A 56 0.85 -2.91 -27.86
CA GLY A 56 2.30 -3.02 -27.65
C GLY A 56 2.70 -3.83 -26.40
N LEU A 57 3.86 -4.49 -26.45
CA LEU A 57 4.53 -5.07 -25.27
C LEU A 57 5.56 -4.11 -24.65
N GLU A 58 5.94 -3.06 -25.37
CA GLU A 58 6.95 -2.09 -24.96
C GLU A 58 6.65 -0.69 -25.53
N PRO A 59 7.20 0.38 -24.94
CA PRO A 59 7.12 1.73 -25.51
C PRO A 59 7.75 1.78 -26.91
N ARG A 60 7.22 2.61 -27.81
CA ARG A 60 7.86 2.83 -29.12
C ARG A 60 8.97 3.88 -28.97
N PHE A 61 10.19 3.55 -29.39
CA PHE A 61 11.32 4.47 -29.34
C PHE A 61 12.38 4.20 -30.42
N ASN A 62 13.23 5.19 -30.68
CA ASN A 62 14.52 5.03 -31.35
C ASN A 62 15.65 5.11 -30.31
N LEU A 63 16.65 4.24 -30.41
CA LEU A 63 17.79 4.19 -29.50
C LEU A 63 19.11 4.39 -30.25
N TYR A 64 19.89 5.39 -29.83
CA TYR A 64 21.25 5.63 -30.28
C TYR A 64 22.20 5.42 -29.12
N ALA A 65 23.10 4.44 -29.19
CA ALA A 65 24.06 4.16 -28.13
C ALA A 65 25.49 4.13 -28.68
N TRP A 66 26.44 4.71 -27.93
CA TRP A 66 27.84 4.72 -28.33
C TRP A 66 28.77 4.81 -27.11
N TYR A 67 30.03 4.43 -27.31
CA TYR A 67 31.10 4.57 -26.33
C TYR A 67 32.01 5.74 -26.71
N LYS A 68 32.27 6.64 -25.76
CA LYS A 68 33.14 7.79 -25.93
C LYS A 68 34.51 7.51 -25.32
N ALA A 69 35.45 7.07 -26.16
CA ALA A 69 36.78 6.67 -25.74
C ALA A 69 37.56 7.75 -24.97
N SER A 70 37.39 9.03 -25.30
CA SER A 70 38.11 10.14 -24.65
C SER A 70 37.75 10.34 -23.18
N THR A 71 36.55 9.91 -22.76
CA THR A 71 36.07 10.09 -21.38
C THR A 71 35.76 8.75 -20.70
N HIS A 72 35.96 7.63 -21.38
CA HIS A 72 35.59 6.28 -20.89
C HIS A 72 34.13 6.16 -20.46
N GLU A 73 33.22 6.72 -21.27
CA GLU A 73 31.79 6.79 -20.95
C GLU A 73 30.94 6.09 -22.00
N TYR A 74 29.93 5.37 -21.54
CA TYR A 74 28.82 4.90 -22.37
C TYR A 74 27.73 5.97 -22.40
N ARG A 75 27.18 6.23 -23.60
CA ARG A 75 26.12 7.21 -23.82
C ARG A 75 24.99 6.57 -24.60
N ALA A 76 23.77 6.94 -24.24
CA ALA A 76 22.58 6.59 -25.00
C ALA A 76 21.69 7.83 -25.19
N MET A 77 20.97 7.88 -26.29
CA MET A 77 19.91 8.85 -26.59
C MET A 77 18.68 8.07 -27.02
N VAL A 78 17.57 8.32 -26.34
CA VAL A 78 16.28 7.67 -26.56
C VAL A 78 15.32 8.74 -27.06
N VAL A 79 14.67 8.46 -28.19
CA VAL A 79 13.64 9.32 -28.77
C VAL A 79 12.33 8.54 -28.76
N LEU A 80 11.42 8.91 -27.86
CA LEU A 80 10.11 8.28 -27.75
C LEU A 80 9.20 8.73 -28.89
N ARG A 81 8.25 7.86 -29.27
CA ARG A 81 7.28 8.17 -30.32
C ARG A 81 5.90 7.58 -30.04
N THR A 82 4.87 8.22 -30.56
CA THR A 82 3.48 7.77 -30.56
C THR A 82 3.18 6.99 -31.83
N GLU A 83 3.55 7.52 -32.98
CA GLU A 83 3.21 6.92 -34.28
C GLU A 83 4.41 6.46 -35.09
N LEU A 84 4.15 5.48 -35.95
CA LEU A 84 5.11 5.02 -36.95
C LEU A 84 5.29 6.03 -38.07
N ARG A 85 4.20 6.71 -38.49
CA ARG A 85 4.19 7.73 -39.54
C ARG A 85 3.19 8.86 -39.27
N SER A 86 3.52 10.07 -39.72
CA SER A 86 2.59 11.21 -39.73
C SER A 86 1.47 11.00 -40.74
N HIS A 87 0.41 11.79 -40.62
CA HIS A 87 -0.74 11.69 -41.54
C HIS A 87 -0.35 11.98 -43.00
N HIS A 88 0.67 12.82 -43.25
CA HIS A 88 1.17 13.15 -44.58
C HIS A 88 1.54 11.91 -45.40
N PHE A 89 2.07 10.86 -44.75
CA PHE A 89 2.42 9.61 -45.43
C PHE A 89 1.18 8.89 -45.99
N TYR A 90 0.06 8.98 -45.29
CA TYR A 90 -1.19 8.29 -45.65
C TYR A 90 -2.13 9.16 -46.49
N SER A 91 -1.90 10.47 -46.53
CA SER A 91 -2.70 11.40 -47.31
C SER A 91 -2.59 11.12 -48.82
N THR A 92 -3.61 11.52 -49.58
CA THR A 92 -3.61 11.43 -51.04
C THR A 92 -3.64 12.83 -51.65
N GLY A 93 -2.97 13.02 -52.79
CA GLY A 93 -2.95 14.30 -53.49
C GLY A 93 -1.85 15.27 -53.01
N PRO A 94 -2.09 16.59 -53.06
CA PRO A 94 -1.05 17.61 -52.91
C PRO A 94 -0.49 17.75 -51.49
N ASP A 95 -0.97 17.00 -50.50
CA ASP A 95 -0.40 16.97 -49.14
C ASP A 95 0.42 15.70 -48.86
N HIS A 96 0.45 14.75 -49.80
CA HIS A 96 1.22 13.50 -49.68
C HIS A 96 2.72 13.73 -49.66
N LEU A 97 3.41 13.20 -48.64
CA LEU A 97 4.87 13.17 -48.58
C LEU A 97 5.30 11.71 -48.35
N THR A 98 6.12 11.18 -49.25
CA THR A 98 6.74 9.84 -49.14
C THR A 98 7.91 9.85 -48.15
N ILE A 99 7.99 10.87 -47.31
CA ILE A 99 8.97 10.97 -46.24
C ILE A 99 8.52 10.01 -45.14
N GLY A 100 9.17 8.85 -45.06
CA GLY A 100 8.95 7.91 -43.98
C GLY A 100 9.63 8.42 -42.71
N PRO A 101 8.91 8.65 -41.60
CA PRO A 101 9.54 8.91 -40.30
C PRO A 101 10.04 7.61 -39.65
N GLY A 102 10.40 6.61 -40.49
CA GLY A 102 11.17 5.45 -40.07
C GLY A 102 12.50 5.86 -39.44
N ALA A 103 12.96 7.08 -39.74
CA ALA A 103 13.69 7.92 -38.82
C ALA A 103 12.70 8.95 -38.25
N ALA A 104 12.38 8.91 -36.97
CA ALA A 104 11.77 10.03 -36.25
C ALA A 104 12.87 10.58 -35.35
N GLU A 105 13.96 11.21 -35.78
CA GLU A 105 14.61 11.64 -37.02
C GLU A 105 16.03 11.93 -36.50
N MET A 106 17.13 11.51 -37.14
CA MET A 106 18.51 11.49 -36.57
C MET A 106 18.99 12.82 -35.92
N ALA A 107 18.51 13.16 -34.71
CA ALA A 107 18.60 14.51 -34.17
C ALA A 107 18.08 15.62 -35.14
N GLY A 108 16.99 15.36 -35.87
CA GLY A 108 16.33 16.35 -36.75
C GLY A 108 16.70 16.31 -38.23
N VAL A 109 17.07 15.13 -38.75
CA VAL A 109 17.38 14.93 -40.17
C VAL A 109 16.22 14.24 -40.89
N PHE A 110 15.65 14.93 -41.88
CA PHE A 110 14.66 14.39 -42.80
C PHE A 110 15.32 13.85 -44.06
N VAL A 111 14.89 12.67 -44.51
CA VAL A 111 15.33 12.07 -45.78
C VAL A 111 14.14 12.01 -46.72
N ALA A 112 14.17 12.85 -47.76
CA ALA A 112 13.21 12.80 -48.85
C ALA A 112 13.68 11.75 -49.89
N PRO A 113 12.93 10.65 -50.09
CA PRO A 113 13.35 9.60 -51.01
C PRO A 113 13.17 9.99 -52.49
N CYS A 114 12.34 10.99 -52.78
CA CYS A 114 12.18 11.56 -54.11
C CYS A 114 12.38 13.09 -54.10
N GLU A 115 12.80 13.63 -55.25
CA GLU A 115 13.08 15.06 -55.43
C GLU A 115 11.81 15.92 -55.26
N GLU A 116 10.65 15.42 -55.69
CA GLU A 116 9.37 16.12 -55.56
C GLU A 116 9.03 16.43 -54.10
N ASP A 117 9.19 15.45 -53.20
CA ASP A 117 8.98 15.63 -51.76
C ASP A 117 9.97 16.64 -51.17
N PHE A 118 11.23 16.63 -51.61
CA PHE A 118 12.25 17.58 -51.15
C PHE A 118 11.89 19.02 -51.53
N VAL A 119 11.43 19.24 -52.76
CA VAL A 119 11.04 20.56 -53.27
C VAL A 119 9.75 21.05 -52.60
N LYS A 120 8.83 20.13 -52.31
CA LYS A 120 7.53 20.41 -51.71
C LYS A 120 7.58 20.68 -50.20
N ALA A 121 8.50 20.03 -49.49
CA ALA A 121 8.56 20.08 -48.04
C ALA A 121 8.77 21.51 -47.52
N THR A 122 7.90 21.93 -46.61
CA THR A 122 7.99 23.23 -45.93
C THR A 122 8.28 23.07 -44.45
N VAL A 123 8.86 24.09 -43.81
CA VAL A 123 9.13 24.09 -42.36
C VAL A 123 7.87 23.78 -41.52
N PRO A 124 6.67 24.34 -41.83
CA PRO A 124 5.45 23.98 -41.11
C PRO A 124 5.09 22.50 -41.23
N GLN A 125 5.12 21.92 -42.45
CA GLN A 125 4.82 20.50 -42.66
C GLN A 125 5.80 19.60 -41.91
N LEU A 126 7.10 19.89 -41.99
CA LEU A 126 8.12 19.11 -41.27
C LEU A 126 7.96 19.23 -39.74
N THR A 127 7.55 20.41 -39.25
CA THR A 127 7.28 20.62 -37.82
C THR A 127 6.05 19.85 -37.35
N GLU A 128 4.98 19.87 -38.14
CA GLU A 128 3.74 19.13 -37.88
C GLU A 128 4.00 17.62 -37.88
N MET A 129 4.73 17.11 -38.89
CA MET A 129 5.17 15.72 -38.95
C MET A 129 5.88 15.29 -37.66
N LEU A 130 6.86 16.09 -37.20
CA LEU A 130 7.61 15.80 -35.98
C LEU A 130 6.72 15.85 -34.74
N GLN A 131 5.77 16.79 -34.65
CA GLN A 131 4.84 16.90 -33.53
C GLN A 131 3.87 15.73 -33.42
N GLU A 132 3.39 15.20 -34.57
CA GLU A 132 2.46 14.07 -34.63
C GLU A 132 3.10 12.75 -34.21
N VAL A 133 4.35 12.52 -34.58
CA VAL A 133 5.07 11.28 -34.23
C VAL A 133 5.70 11.33 -32.84
N SER A 134 5.93 12.52 -32.29
CA SER A 134 6.51 12.68 -30.95
C SER A 134 5.45 12.47 -29.87
N VAL A 135 5.90 12.09 -28.68
CA VAL A 135 5.01 11.96 -27.51
C VAL A 135 4.25 13.26 -27.20
N SER A 136 3.08 13.11 -26.62
CA SER A 136 2.26 14.24 -26.19
C SER A 136 2.94 15.01 -25.04
N ALA A 137 2.52 16.25 -24.80
CA ALA A 137 3.02 17.02 -23.66
C ALA A 137 2.59 16.39 -22.31
N GLU A 138 1.44 15.73 -22.29
CA GLU A 138 0.92 15.02 -21.10
C GLU A 138 1.77 13.79 -20.78
N ASP A 139 2.11 12.98 -21.81
CA ASP A 139 2.97 11.81 -21.64
C ASP A 139 4.39 12.21 -21.21
N GLU A 140 4.96 13.26 -21.80
CA GLU A 140 6.27 13.77 -21.40
C GLU A 140 6.28 14.25 -19.94
N ALA A 141 5.26 15.00 -19.53
CA ALA A 141 5.11 15.43 -18.13
C ALA A 141 4.92 14.24 -17.17
N MET A 142 4.17 13.22 -17.59
CA MET A 142 4.00 11.97 -16.83
C MET A 142 5.33 11.23 -16.67
N ILE A 143 6.13 11.10 -17.73
CA ILE A 143 7.44 10.44 -17.69
C ILE A 143 8.39 11.19 -16.75
N ASP A 144 8.50 12.51 -16.91
CA ASP A 144 9.32 13.37 -16.04
C ASP A 144 8.87 13.23 -14.57
N SER A 145 7.56 13.24 -14.32
CA SER A 145 7.00 13.03 -12.99
C SER A 145 7.36 11.65 -12.43
N ARG A 146 7.20 10.55 -13.18
CA ARG A 146 7.58 9.19 -12.75
C ARG A 146 9.09 9.04 -12.49
N LEU A 147 9.93 9.76 -13.22
CA LEU A 147 11.38 9.71 -13.04
C LEU A 147 11.88 10.50 -11.82
N THR A 148 11.14 11.52 -11.41
CA THR A 148 11.53 12.47 -10.36
C THR A 148 10.72 12.35 -9.08
N ARG A 149 9.63 11.58 -9.10
CA ARG A 149 8.75 11.43 -7.93
C ARG A 149 9.50 10.84 -6.75
N THR A 150 9.15 11.36 -5.58
CA THR A 150 9.62 10.87 -4.30
C THR A 150 8.46 10.24 -3.54
N GLN A 151 8.80 9.42 -2.56
CA GLN A 151 7.85 8.81 -1.64
C GLN A 151 8.35 8.97 -0.20
N PRO A 152 7.46 9.22 0.78
CA PRO A 152 7.81 9.16 2.19
C PRO A 152 8.35 7.78 2.56
N THR A 153 9.22 7.72 3.56
CA THR A 153 9.71 6.45 4.12
C THR A 153 8.90 6.06 5.34
N ILE A 154 8.46 4.80 5.41
CA ILE A 154 7.74 4.21 6.53
C ILE A 154 8.59 3.13 7.21
N GLU A 155 8.49 3.03 8.54
CA GLU A 155 9.11 1.98 9.36
C GLU A 155 8.08 0.95 9.79
N VAL A 156 8.27 -0.29 9.36
CA VAL A 156 7.35 -1.41 9.61
C VAL A 156 7.99 -2.44 10.52
N GLY A 157 7.42 -2.70 11.69
CA GLY A 157 7.82 -3.80 12.57
C GLY A 157 7.40 -5.14 11.99
N ILE A 158 8.36 -6.00 11.63
CA ILE A 158 8.13 -7.27 10.94
C ILE A 158 7.91 -8.42 11.94
N VAL A 159 8.87 -8.62 12.84
CA VAL A 159 8.90 -9.74 13.79
C VAL A 159 9.68 -9.34 15.04
N SER A 160 9.21 -9.82 16.19
CA SER A 160 9.88 -9.69 17.50
C SER A 160 10.16 -11.10 18.04
N ALA A 161 11.44 -11.41 18.29
CA ALA A 161 11.86 -12.73 18.76
C ALA A 161 13.21 -12.67 19.51
N PRO A 162 13.53 -13.64 20.39
CA PRO A 162 14.82 -13.68 21.09
C PRO A 162 16.03 -13.75 20.15
N GLN A 163 15.85 -14.39 18.99
CA GLN A 163 16.83 -14.50 17.92
C GLN A 163 16.11 -14.41 16.57
N ILE A 164 16.70 -13.67 15.63
CA ILE A 164 16.20 -13.54 14.27
C ILE A 164 17.31 -13.94 13.28
N GLU A 165 16.94 -14.74 12.28
CA GLU A 165 17.81 -15.10 11.16
C GLU A 165 17.42 -14.31 9.91
N PHE A 166 18.42 -13.72 9.24
CA PHE A 166 18.22 -12.81 8.11
C PHE A 166 19.35 -12.98 7.07
N GLU A 167 19.15 -12.44 5.87
CA GLU A 167 20.16 -12.42 4.80
C GLU A 167 20.08 -11.10 4.03
N ILE A 168 21.23 -10.47 3.79
CA ILE A 168 21.33 -9.30 2.91
C ILE A 168 21.68 -9.78 1.51
N ILE A 169 20.80 -9.56 0.54
CA ILE A 169 20.94 -10.14 -0.82
C ILE A 169 22.18 -9.58 -1.53
N SER A 170 22.50 -8.30 -1.29
CA SER A 170 23.56 -7.60 -2.02
C SER A 170 24.98 -7.92 -1.56
N ASP A 171 25.18 -8.38 -0.32
CA ASP A 171 26.52 -8.64 0.21
C ASP A 171 27.01 -10.07 -0.05
N GLY A 172 26.10 -10.99 -0.35
CA GLY A 172 26.41 -12.40 -0.60
C GLY A 172 26.94 -13.15 0.62
N ALA A 173 26.77 -12.61 1.83
CA ALA A 173 27.25 -13.22 3.06
C ALA A 173 26.40 -14.42 3.52
N GLY A 174 25.23 -14.62 2.89
CA GLY A 174 24.29 -15.69 3.24
C GLY A 174 23.54 -15.43 4.55
N PRO A 175 22.91 -16.46 5.13
CA PRO A 175 22.15 -16.33 6.37
C PRO A 175 23.02 -15.93 7.57
N GLN A 176 22.54 -14.95 8.33
CA GLN A 176 23.15 -14.36 9.51
C GLN A 176 22.13 -14.30 10.66
N ARG A 177 22.60 -14.09 11.89
CA ARG A 177 21.75 -14.07 13.08
C ARG A 177 22.03 -12.87 13.97
N VAL A 178 20.96 -12.39 14.59
CA VAL A 178 21.00 -11.38 15.66
C VAL A 178 20.22 -11.89 16.87
N SER A 179 20.66 -11.54 18.07
CA SER A 179 19.97 -11.84 19.33
C SER A 179 20.12 -10.69 20.32
N VAL A 180 19.35 -10.70 21.40
CA VAL A 180 19.56 -9.76 22.51
C VAL A 180 20.55 -10.35 23.52
N GLU A 181 21.51 -9.54 23.95
CA GLU A 181 22.39 -9.80 25.08
C GLU A 181 22.59 -8.49 25.85
N ASP A 182 22.38 -8.52 27.17
CA ASP A 182 22.45 -7.35 28.07
C ASP A 182 21.62 -6.14 27.60
N GLY A 183 20.43 -6.39 27.04
CA GLY A 183 19.54 -5.35 26.52
C GLY A 183 20.03 -4.67 25.24
N ARG A 184 21.07 -5.22 24.59
CA ARG A 184 21.65 -4.75 23.33
C ARG A 184 21.59 -5.83 22.26
N ILE A 185 21.76 -5.45 21.01
CA ILE A 185 21.78 -6.38 19.87
C ILE A 185 23.18 -7.01 19.80
N ASN A 186 23.28 -8.32 20.01
CA ASN A 186 24.47 -9.08 19.67
C ASN A 186 24.42 -9.48 18.20
N TYR A 187 25.44 -9.04 17.46
CA TYR A 187 25.71 -9.46 16.09
C TYR A 187 27.18 -9.83 15.95
N ASN A 188 27.46 -11.09 15.60
CA ASN A 188 28.82 -11.64 15.48
C ASN A 188 29.72 -11.40 16.72
N GLY A 189 29.14 -11.42 17.92
CA GLY A 189 29.87 -11.22 19.18
C GLY A 189 30.13 -9.75 19.54
N THR A 190 29.57 -8.81 18.78
CA THR A 190 29.64 -7.37 19.07
C THR A 190 28.27 -6.87 19.48
N LEU A 191 28.21 -6.03 20.52
CA LEU A 191 26.97 -5.45 21.03
C LEU A 191 26.70 -4.07 20.39
N PHE A 192 25.48 -3.88 19.90
CA PHE A 192 25.01 -2.65 19.27
C PHE A 192 23.75 -2.13 19.97
N ASP A 193 23.62 -0.80 20.10
CA ASP A 193 22.36 -0.19 20.56
C ASP A 193 21.29 -0.28 19.44
N GLU A 194 21.70 -0.03 18.20
CA GLU A 194 20.91 -0.27 16.99
C GLU A 194 21.81 -0.84 15.88
N LEU A 195 21.26 -1.72 15.04
CA LEU A 195 21.96 -2.28 13.88
C LEU A 195 21.20 -1.95 12.60
N TYR A 196 21.87 -1.37 11.61
CA TYR A 196 21.24 -0.85 10.40
C TYR A 196 21.95 -1.31 9.13
N PHE A 197 21.18 -1.86 8.19
CA PHE A 197 21.63 -2.29 6.87
C PHE A 197 20.93 -1.46 5.80
N ASP A 198 21.69 -0.57 5.15
CA ASP A 198 21.17 0.39 4.19
C ASP A 198 20.96 -0.22 2.79
N SER A 199 19.87 0.16 2.13
CA SER A 199 19.61 -0.21 0.73
C SER A 199 20.14 0.84 -0.22
N VAL A 200 21.17 0.50 -0.98
CA VAL A 200 21.95 1.42 -1.84
C VAL A 200 21.21 1.89 -3.11
N THR A 201 19.87 1.78 -3.20
CA THR A 201 19.14 2.28 -4.39
C THR A 201 17.75 2.79 -4.02
N PRO A 202 17.54 4.12 -4.01
CA PRO A 202 16.21 4.71 -3.96
C PRO A 202 15.38 4.26 -5.18
N SER A 203 14.17 3.78 -4.94
CA SER A 203 13.25 3.40 -6.01
C SER A 203 12.45 4.61 -6.49
N THR A 204 12.52 4.91 -7.79
CA THR A 204 11.66 5.91 -8.47
C THR A 204 10.34 5.31 -8.97
N LEU A 205 10.29 3.97 -9.08
CA LEU A 205 9.10 3.22 -9.48
C LEU A 205 8.75 2.21 -8.37
N PHE A 206 9.30 1.00 -8.45
CA PHE A 206 9.12 -0.04 -7.44
C PHE A 206 10.44 -0.73 -7.08
N ALA A 207 10.67 -0.92 -5.78
CA ALA A 207 11.92 -1.42 -5.25
C ALA A 207 12.06 -2.94 -5.45
N GLU A 208 13.29 -3.40 -5.69
CA GLU A 208 13.63 -4.81 -5.74
C GLU A 208 13.93 -5.35 -4.34
N PRO A 209 13.77 -6.66 -4.09
CA PRO A 209 14.17 -7.27 -2.83
C PRO A 209 15.65 -7.01 -2.50
N SER A 210 15.91 -6.58 -1.28
CA SER A 210 17.24 -6.26 -0.73
C SER A 210 17.65 -7.18 0.42
N PHE A 211 16.69 -7.73 1.17
CA PHE A 211 16.97 -8.67 2.27
C PHE A 211 15.87 -9.71 2.44
N ILE A 212 16.19 -10.76 3.20
CA ILE A 212 15.31 -11.87 3.55
C ILE A 212 15.26 -11.99 5.07
N ILE A 213 14.08 -12.15 5.66
CA ILE A 213 13.92 -12.64 7.03
C ILE A 213 13.45 -14.09 6.96
N ARG A 214 14.17 -14.98 7.65
CA ARG A 214 13.89 -16.42 7.63
C ARG A 214 12.84 -16.77 8.69
N GLU A 215 12.06 -17.80 8.39
CA GLU A 215 11.08 -18.39 9.34
C GLU A 215 10.07 -17.40 9.97
N VAL A 216 9.64 -16.36 9.24
CA VAL A 216 8.65 -15.42 9.74
C VAL A 216 7.33 -16.14 9.96
N THR A 217 6.81 -16.08 11.18
CA THR A 217 5.49 -16.65 11.52
C THR A 217 4.40 -15.72 10.98
N ILE A 218 3.53 -16.26 10.12
CA ILE A 218 2.36 -15.54 9.61
C ILE A 218 1.07 -16.16 10.16
N GLY A 219 0.06 -15.31 10.39
CA GLY A 219 -1.23 -15.75 10.96
C GLY A 219 -1.13 -16.14 12.42
N ILE A 220 -0.46 -15.32 13.23
CA ILE A 220 -0.36 -15.53 14.69
C ILE A 220 -1.78 -15.63 15.25
N ASP A 221 -2.06 -16.70 15.99
CA ASP A 221 -3.38 -17.02 16.57
C ASP A 221 -4.51 -17.32 15.55
N PHE A 222 -4.16 -17.68 14.30
CA PHE A 222 -5.09 -18.22 13.30
C PHE A 222 -4.78 -19.69 12.97
N HIS A 223 -5.80 -20.44 12.56
CA HIS A 223 -5.70 -21.89 12.26
C HIS A 223 -4.82 -22.23 11.04
N TRP A 224 -4.35 -21.23 10.28
CA TRP A 224 -3.44 -21.40 9.14
C TRP A 224 -2.01 -20.91 9.41
N GLN A 225 -1.64 -20.73 10.70
CA GLN A 225 -0.31 -20.27 11.09
C GLN A 225 0.81 -21.08 10.43
N ARG A 226 1.73 -20.40 9.73
CA ARG A 226 2.89 -21.06 9.09
C ARG A 226 4.14 -20.19 9.19
N ARG A 227 5.31 -20.83 9.14
CA ARG A 227 6.60 -20.14 9.00
C ARG A 227 6.99 -20.12 7.53
N GLN A 228 7.35 -18.95 7.01
CA GLN A 228 7.84 -18.81 5.65
C GLN A 228 8.94 -17.75 5.58
N ASP A 229 9.89 -17.96 4.67
CA ASP A 229 10.88 -16.94 4.35
C ASP A 229 10.21 -15.78 3.62
N GLN A 230 10.49 -14.56 4.05
CA GLN A 230 9.93 -13.36 3.46
C GLN A 230 11.02 -12.47 2.89
N LYS A 231 10.81 -12.00 1.67
CA LYS A 231 11.72 -11.11 0.94
C LYS A 231 11.19 -9.69 1.04
N PHE A 232 12.06 -8.74 1.37
CA PHE A 232 11.69 -7.34 1.56
C PHE A 232 12.59 -6.44 0.73
N ALA A 233 12.04 -5.29 0.34
CA ALA A 233 12.80 -4.21 -0.26
C ALA A 233 13.11 -3.12 0.78
N GLY A 234 13.99 -2.19 0.44
CA GLY A 234 14.41 -1.12 1.34
C GLY A 234 15.45 -1.58 2.37
N SER A 235 15.56 -0.85 3.47
CA SER A 235 16.58 -1.05 4.50
C SER A 235 16.06 -1.91 5.66
N LEU A 236 16.98 -2.59 6.34
CA LEU A 236 16.69 -3.41 7.52
C LEU A 236 17.33 -2.79 8.76
N LYS A 237 16.51 -2.53 9.77
CA LYS A 237 16.93 -2.04 11.09
C LYS A 237 16.58 -3.08 12.14
N PHE A 238 17.47 -3.28 13.12
CA PHE A 238 17.18 -4.04 14.32
C PHE A 238 17.26 -3.13 15.55
N ILE A 239 16.35 -3.36 16.49
CA ILE A 239 16.33 -2.74 17.84
C ILE A 239 16.14 -3.84 18.90
N ALA A 240 16.54 -3.57 20.14
CA ALA A 240 16.23 -4.42 21.29
C ALA A 240 14.99 -3.89 22.02
N GLU A 241 14.03 -4.77 22.32
CA GLU A 241 12.86 -4.50 23.16
C GLU A 241 12.72 -5.61 24.22
N GLY A 242 13.13 -5.32 25.45
CA GLY A 242 13.20 -6.32 26.52
C GLY A 242 14.18 -7.43 26.17
N ASP A 243 13.70 -8.68 26.18
CA ASP A 243 14.50 -9.87 25.84
C ASP A 243 14.46 -10.24 24.34
N ASN A 244 13.81 -9.42 23.51
CA ASN A 244 13.61 -9.71 22.09
C ASN A 244 14.31 -8.69 21.19
N VAL A 245 14.80 -9.16 20.03
CA VAL A 245 15.18 -8.31 18.91
C VAL A 245 13.93 -8.07 18.07
N VAL A 246 13.73 -6.83 17.62
CA VAL A 246 12.69 -6.48 16.66
C VAL A 246 13.33 -6.15 15.32
N ALA A 247 12.91 -6.84 14.26
CA ALA A 247 13.25 -6.49 12.89
C ALA A 247 12.29 -5.42 12.35
N ILE A 248 12.84 -4.31 11.87
CA ILE A 248 12.11 -3.17 11.32
C ILE A 248 12.52 -2.98 9.87
N ASN A 249 11.57 -3.02 8.95
CA ASN A 249 11.79 -2.67 7.55
C ASN A 249 11.54 -1.18 7.34
N ARG A 250 12.56 -0.48 6.84
CA ARG A 250 12.45 0.92 6.44
C ARG A 250 12.37 1.00 4.92
N ILE A 251 11.18 1.32 4.40
CA ILE A 251 10.83 1.20 2.99
C ILE A 251 10.08 2.44 2.50
N GLY A 252 10.09 2.70 1.18
CA GLY A 252 9.23 3.71 0.58
C GLY A 252 7.75 3.36 0.76
N LEU A 253 6.91 4.36 0.99
CA LEU A 253 5.48 4.16 1.25
C LEU A 253 4.76 3.49 0.07
N GLU A 254 5.11 3.83 -1.17
CA GLU A 254 4.47 3.26 -2.36
C GLU A 254 4.92 1.81 -2.59
N ASP A 255 6.18 1.51 -2.26
CA ASP A 255 6.70 0.13 -2.24
C ASP A 255 6.03 -0.72 -1.16
N TYR A 256 5.77 -0.14 0.01
CA TYR A 256 4.99 -0.76 1.08
C TYR A 256 3.57 -1.12 0.62
N LEU A 257 2.91 -0.19 -0.10
CA LEU A 257 1.55 -0.40 -0.60
C LEU A 257 1.45 -1.54 -1.60
N LEU A 258 2.50 -1.84 -2.38
CA LEU A 258 2.49 -3.01 -3.25
C LEU A 258 2.24 -4.30 -2.46
N SER A 259 2.91 -4.43 -1.32
CA SER A 259 2.78 -5.61 -0.46
C SER A 259 1.43 -5.64 0.25
N VAL A 260 0.98 -4.50 0.79
CA VAL A 260 -0.31 -4.40 1.48
C VAL A 260 -1.45 -4.78 0.55
N ILE A 261 -1.55 -4.14 -0.62
CA ILE A 261 -2.65 -4.40 -1.55
C ILE A 261 -2.60 -5.84 -2.09
N SER A 262 -1.41 -6.37 -2.37
CA SER A 262 -1.26 -7.76 -2.85
C SER A 262 -1.54 -8.82 -1.78
N SER A 263 -1.46 -8.45 -0.50
CA SER A 263 -1.80 -9.35 0.62
C SER A 263 -3.29 -9.31 0.96
N GLU A 264 -3.94 -8.16 0.75
CA GLU A 264 -5.36 -7.93 1.02
C GLU A 264 -6.26 -8.35 -0.15
N MET A 265 -5.77 -8.23 -1.40
CA MET A 265 -6.54 -8.43 -2.61
C MET A 265 -5.80 -9.29 -3.63
N ARG A 266 -6.56 -9.99 -4.48
CA ARG A 266 -5.98 -10.73 -5.61
C ARG A 266 -5.63 -9.81 -6.77
N ALA A 267 -4.67 -10.25 -7.58
CA ALA A 267 -4.24 -9.56 -8.80
C ALA A 267 -5.37 -9.29 -9.83
N GLY A 268 -6.44 -10.10 -9.81
CA GLY A 268 -7.58 -9.98 -10.71
C GLY A 268 -8.66 -8.98 -10.29
N ALA A 269 -8.49 -8.29 -9.14
CA ALA A 269 -9.45 -7.30 -8.67
C ALA A 269 -9.66 -6.15 -9.69
N PRO A 270 -10.87 -5.56 -9.75
CA PRO A 270 -11.14 -4.41 -10.60
C PRO A 270 -10.16 -3.25 -10.35
N LEU A 271 -9.66 -2.62 -11.42
CA LEU A 271 -8.65 -1.56 -11.30
C LEU A 271 -9.10 -0.39 -10.41
N GLU A 272 -10.36 0.05 -10.52
CA GLU A 272 -10.90 1.15 -9.71
C GLU A 272 -11.03 0.79 -8.23
N LEU A 273 -11.26 -0.49 -7.90
CA LEU A 273 -11.19 -0.98 -6.52
C LEU A 273 -9.76 -0.91 -5.98
N LEU A 274 -8.78 -1.37 -6.76
CA LEU A 274 -7.37 -1.34 -6.38
C LEU A 274 -6.88 0.11 -6.18
N LYS A 275 -7.33 1.04 -7.02
CA LYS A 275 -7.06 2.48 -6.85
C LYS A 275 -7.67 3.04 -5.56
N ALA A 276 -8.93 2.71 -5.28
CA ALA A 276 -9.58 3.12 -4.04
C ALA A 276 -8.82 2.55 -2.83
N HIS A 277 -8.42 1.28 -2.90
CA HIS A 277 -7.63 0.62 -1.85
C HIS A 277 -6.25 1.26 -1.66
N ALA A 278 -5.56 1.64 -2.74
CA ALA A 278 -4.27 2.32 -2.66
C ALA A 278 -4.39 3.66 -1.92
N VAL A 279 -5.41 4.46 -2.25
CA VAL A 279 -5.64 5.76 -1.60
C VAL A 279 -5.98 5.61 -0.11
N ILE A 280 -6.86 4.68 0.27
CA ILE A 280 -7.20 4.46 1.69
C ILE A 280 -6.02 3.90 2.46
N SER A 281 -5.25 2.96 1.90
CA SER A 281 -4.11 2.37 2.60
C SER A 281 -3.01 3.41 2.82
N ARG A 282 -2.74 4.24 1.80
CA ARG A 282 -1.79 5.36 1.87
C ARG A 282 -2.20 6.40 2.92
N SER A 283 -3.47 6.80 2.91
CA SER A 283 -4.00 7.81 3.83
C SER A 283 -3.91 7.34 5.27
N TRP A 284 -4.27 6.08 5.54
CA TRP A 284 -4.19 5.47 6.85
C TRP A 284 -2.74 5.40 7.35
N ALA A 285 -1.82 4.93 6.50
CA ALA A 285 -0.40 4.82 6.86
C ALA A 285 0.22 6.19 7.17
N LEU A 286 -0.05 7.20 6.34
CA LEU A 286 0.41 8.58 6.59
C LEU A 286 -0.19 9.18 7.86
N ALA A 287 -1.48 8.94 8.14
CA ALA A 287 -2.11 9.39 9.37
C ALA A 287 -1.43 8.79 10.61
N ARG A 288 -1.09 7.49 10.58
CA ARG A 288 -0.35 6.83 11.66
C ARG A 288 1.07 7.39 11.84
N MET A 289 1.78 7.65 10.73
CA MET A 289 3.11 8.28 10.77
C MET A 289 3.05 9.70 11.35
N GLU A 290 1.98 10.46 11.08
CA GLU A 290 1.78 11.80 11.63
C GLU A 290 1.43 11.76 13.13
N ASP A 291 0.56 10.84 13.54
CA ASP A 291 0.21 10.59 14.94
C ASP A 291 1.47 10.25 15.75
N ARG A 292 2.32 9.34 15.24
CA ARG A 292 3.59 8.98 15.89
C ARG A 292 4.54 10.17 16.01
N ARG A 293 4.70 10.95 14.94
CA ARG A 293 5.56 12.14 14.96
C ARG A 293 5.10 13.17 16.00
N LYS A 294 3.79 13.33 16.22
CA LYS A 294 3.26 14.23 17.26
C LYS A 294 3.60 13.73 18.66
N VAL A 295 3.48 12.43 18.90
CA VAL A 295 3.76 11.80 20.21
C VAL A 295 5.25 11.79 20.52
N CYS A 296 6.09 11.37 19.56
CA CYS A 296 7.55 11.30 19.75
C CYS A 296 8.25 12.66 19.59
N GLY A 297 7.67 13.60 18.84
CA GLY A 297 8.20 14.95 18.64
C GLY A 297 7.80 15.95 19.72
N GLY A 298 6.83 15.60 20.58
CA GLY A 298 6.43 16.35 21.76
C GLY A 298 7.36 16.10 22.94
N ILE A 299 8.57 16.66 22.87
CA ILE A 299 9.47 17.18 23.93
C ILE A 299 10.92 17.05 23.43
N PRO A 300 11.55 18.18 23.08
CA PRO A 300 12.96 18.38 23.37
C PRO A 300 13.19 19.70 24.12
N GLY A 301 13.74 19.62 25.34
CA GLY A 301 14.46 20.74 25.96
C GLY A 301 13.79 21.40 27.16
N GLN A 302 13.88 20.76 28.33
CA GLN A 302 14.18 21.46 29.59
C GLN A 302 14.73 20.45 30.60
N ALA A 303 16.00 20.06 30.40
CA ALA A 303 16.85 19.68 31.52
C ALA A 303 17.21 20.96 32.29
N GLY A 304 16.20 21.54 32.95
CA GLY A 304 16.34 22.62 33.91
C GLY A 304 16.41 22.00 35.29
N ASN A 305 17.62 21.98 35.83
CA ASN A 305 17.93 21.66 37.21
C ASN A 305 17.03 22.46 38.17
N ASP A 306 16.13 21.80 38.92
CA ASP A 306 15.60 22.32 40.19
C ASP A 306 15.11 21.19 41.11
N GLY A 307 15.85 20.98 42.20
CA GLY A 307 15.31 20.97 43.56
C GLY A 307 14.34 19.86 44.00
N LYS A 308 14.88 18.94 44.81
CA LYS A 308 14.21 18.13 45.86
C LYS A 308 12.82 18.61 46.33
N GLY A 309 11.86 17.69 46.38
CA GLY A 309 10.69 17.75 47.25
C GLY A 309 9.96 16.41 47.28
N GLY A 310 10.09 15.65 48.37
CA GLY A 310 9.41 14.37 48.55
C GLY A 310 7.92 14.53 48.83
N GLY A 311 7.14 13.55 48.40
CA GLY A 311 5.71 13.44 48.68
C GLY A 311 5.15 12.16 48.06
N ASN A 312 4.95 11.15 48.89
CA ASN A 312 4.27 9.91 48.57
C ASN A 312 2.76 10.22 48.48
N ASP A 313 2.15 10.10 47.31
CA ASP A 313 0.69 10.00 47.17
C ASP A 313 0.31 9.18 45.94
N GLY A 314 -0.24 7.99 46.21
CA GLY A 314 -0.94 7.21 45.20
C GLY A 314 -2.28 7.87 44.89
N ARG A 315 -2.43 8.35 43.64
CA ARG A 315 -3.70 8.53 42.90
C ARG A 315 -3.39 9.17 41.54
N GLY A 316 -3.89 8.56 40.47
CA GLY A 316 -4.19 9.24 39.21
C GLY A 316 -3.13 9.17 38.12
N ALA A 317 -3.11 8.07 37.37
CA ALA A 317 -2.82 8.17 35.94
C ALA A 317 -4.14 8.55 35.24
N GLY A 318 -4.42 9.85 35.12
CA GLY A 318 -5.33 10.36 34.08
C GLY A 318 -4.68 10.03 32.73
N ASN A 319 -5.33 9.38 31.77
CA ASN A 319 -6.57 9.75 31.07
C ASN A 319 -6.56 11.18 30.49
N ASP A 320 -5.45 11.53 29.84
CA ASP A 320 -5.42 12.55 28.80
C ASP A 320 -5.32 11.84 27.45
N GLY A 321 -6.39 11.90 26.66
CA GLY A 321 -6.50 11.22 25.38
C GLY A 321 -5.54 11.79 24.34
N ALA A 322 -4.61 10.97 23.86
CA ALA A 322 -4.03 11.00 22.51
C ALA A 322 -2.85 10.02 22.43
N CYS A 323 -3.08 8.73 22.16
CA CYS A 323 -2.05 7.80 21.64
C CYS A 323 -2.72 6.50 21.14
N HIS A 324 -3.20 6.47 19.89
CA HIS A 324 -3.60 5.23 19.20
C HIS A 324 -2.39 4.39 18.72
N LEU A 325 -1.22 4.54 19.34
CA LEU A 325 0.01 3.91 18.91
C LEU A 325 0.31 2.71 19.80
N PRO A 326 0.08 1.47 19.32
CA PRO A 326 0.59 0.28 20.02
C PRO A 326 2.10 0.13 19.87
N HIS A 327 2.72 0.96 19.01
CA HIS A 327 4.12 0.89 18.64
C HIS A 327 4.77 2.27 18.79
N LEU A 328 5.74 2.39 19.69
CA LEU A 328 6.50 3.63 19.88
C LEU A 328 7.74 3.69 18.96
N ASN A 329 8.30 2.52 18.65
CA ASN A 329 9.61 2.42 17.99
C ASN A 329 9.55 2.27 16.46
N TYR A 330 8.37 2.09 15.88
CA TYR A 330 8.11 2.01 14.43
C TYR A 330 6.70 2.51 14.12
N ASP A 331 6.41 2.81 12.84
CA ASP A 331 5.17 3.49 12.44
C ASP A 331 3.97 2.54 12.41
N VAL A 332 4.15 1.31 11.90
CA VAL A 332 3.09 0.29 11.75
C VAL A 332 3.66 -1.12 11.95
N CYS A 333 2.84 -2.10 12.36
CA CYS A 333 3.24 -3.51 12.37
C CYS A 333 2.81 -4.23 11.08
N ALA A 334 3.44 -5.37 10.80
CA ALA A 334 3.17 -6.20 9.62
C ALA A 334 1.93 -7.10 9.74
N ASP A 335 1.22 -7.05 10.87
CA ASP A 335 0.10 -7.93 11.21
C ASP A 335 -1.28 -7.29 10.93
N ASP A 336 -2.34 -8.09 11.04
CA ASP A 336 -3.75 -7.69 10.84
C ASP A 336 -4.20 -6.56 11.79
N HIS A 337 -3.43 -6.29 12.85
CA HIS A 337 -3.62 -5.13 13.72
C HIS A 337 -3.51 -3.79 12.97
N CYS A 338 -2.54 -3.69 12.05
CA CYS A 338 -2.29 -2.48 11.26
C CYS A 338 -2.73 -2.66 9.82
N GLN A 339 -1.86 -3.26 9.00
CA GLN A 339 -2.11 -3.65 7.62
C GLN A 339 -1.20 -4.84 7.32
N ARG A 340 -1.72 -5.82 6.60
CA ARG A 340 -0.98 -7.05 6.31
C ARG A 340 0.20 -6.77 5.37
N TYR A 341 1.42 -6.81 5.90
CA TYR A 341 2.65 -6.55 5.16
C TYR A 341 3.54 -7.80 5.13
N GLN A 342 3.69 -8.43 3.95
CA GLN A 342 4.41 -9.71 3.80
C GLN A 342 5.65 -9.60 2.88
N GLY A 343 6.11 -8.36 2.66
CA GLY A 343 7.17 -8.02 1.73
C GLY A 343 6.80 -8.28 0.26
N LEU A 344 7.80 -8.51 -0.58
CA LEU A 344 7.71 -8.79 -2.02
C LEU A 344 7.70 -10.30 -2.32
N THR A 345 7.27 -11.11 -1.37
CA THR A 345 7.24 -12.58 -1.49
C THR A 345 6.11 -13.04 -2.42
N VAL A 346 5.01 -12.29 -2.46
CA VAL A 346 3.86 -12.54 -3.32
C VAL A 346 4.09 -11.88 -4.68
N ALA A 347 3.74 -12.58 -5.77
CA ALA A 347 3.79 -12.01 -7.11
C ALA A 347 2.84 -10.81 -7.18
N VAL A 348 3.40 -9.61 -7.35
CA VAL A 348 2.62 -8.37 -7.49
C VAL A 348 1.98 -8.36 -8.86
N GLY A 349 0.64 -8.32 -8.89
CA GLY A 349 -0.11 -8.23 -10.15
C GLY A 349 0.09 -6.89 -10.85
N GLU A 350 0.09 -6.90 -12.19
CA GLU A 350 0.27 -5.70 -13.01
C GLU A 350 -0.78 -4.63 -12.70
N ASN A 351 -2.03 -5.03 -12.43
CA ASN A 351 -3.08 -4.10 -12.03
C ASN A 351 -2.81 -3.39 -10.70
N VAL A 352 -2.10 -4.04 -9.75
CA VAL A 352 -1.72 -3.42 -8.46
C VAL A 352 -0.69 -2.32 -8.69
N ARG A 353 0.33 -2.60 -9.51
CA ARG A 353 1.34 -1.60 -9.91
C ARG A 353 0.69 -0.42 -10.61
N ARG A 354 -0.19 -0.68 -11.58
CA ARG A 354 -0.95 0.35 -12.30
C ARG A 354 -1.84 1.17 -11.36
N ALA A 355 -2.51 0.54 -10.39
CA ALA A 355 -3.36 1.24 -9.44
C ALA A 355 -2.56 2.19 -8.53
N ILE A 356 -1.43 1.73 -7.98
CA ILE A 356 -0.55 2.55 -7.14
C ILE A 356 0.04 3.68 -7.97
N ASP A 357 0.53 3.39 -9.17
CA ASP A 357 1.11 4.38 -10.07
C ASP A 357 0.12 5.49 -10.46
N GLN A 358 -1.11 5.11 -10.86
CA GLN A 358 -2.17 6.07 -11.23
C GLN A 358 -2.76 6.84 -10.03
N THR A 359 -2.44 6.42 -8.81
CA THR A 359 -2.86 7.10 -7.57
C THR A 359 -1.67 7.56 -6.73
N TRP A 360 -0.48 7.71 -7.33
CA TRP A 360 0.74 8.03 -6.61
C TRP A 360 0.59 9.31 -5.78
N GLY A 361 0.83 9.21 -4.47
CA GLY A 361 0.65 10.33 -3.55
C GLY A 361 -0.80 10.81 -3.39
N ARG A 362 -1.82 10.14 -3.93
CA ARG A 362 -3.23 10.51 -3.71
C ARG A 362 -3.69 10.01 -2.34
N VAL A 363 -4.27 10.92 -1.55
CA VAL A 363 -4.73 10.68 -0.18
C VAL A 363 -6.14 11.24 0.04
N LEU A 364 -6.84 10.74 1.05
CA LEU A 364 -8.12 11.28 1.51
C LEU A 364 -7.91 12.29 2.64
N ARG A 365 -8.48 13.48 2.45
CA ARG A 365 -8.47 14.55 3.45
C ARG A 365 -9.88 15.05 3.76
N TYR A 366 -10.09 15.44 5.00
CA TYR A 366 -11.30 16.12 5.46
C TYR A 366 -10.89 17.34 6.28
N GLY A 367 -11.40 18.53 5.92
CA GLY A 367 -11.01 19.78 6.58
C GLY A 367 -9.50 20.03 6.56
N GLY A 368 -8.80 19.60 5.50
CA GLY A 368 -7.35 19.72 5.34
C GLY A 368 -6.51 18.70 6.11
N SER A 369 -7.10 17.86 6.98
CA SER A 369 -6.40 16.81 7.74
C SER A 369 -6.54 15.45 7.06
N LEU A 370 -5.54 14.58 7.21
CA LEU A 370 -5.60 13.19 6.72
C LEU A 370 -6.73 12.43 7.41
N CYS A 371 -7.50 11.67 6.64
CA CYS A 371 -8.57 10.84 7.17
C CYS A 371 -8.03 9.53 7.76
N ASP A 372 -8.66 9.05 8.84
CA ASP A 372 -8.59 7.63 9.24
C ASP A 372 -9.47 6.80 8.30
N THR A 373 -8.85 6.01 7.44
CA THR A 373 -9.49 5.34 6.30
C THR A 373 -9.60 3.83 6.49
N ARG A 374 -10.32 3.42 7.55
CA ARG A 374 -10.58 1.99 7.83
C ARG A 374 -11.46 1.36 6.76
N TYR A 375 -11.33 0.05 6.60
CA TYR A 375 -12.10 -0.74 5.65
C TYR A 375 -12.40 -2.14 6.20
N SER A 376 -13.41 -2.80 5.66
CA SER A 376 -13.76 -4.17 6.04
C SER A 376 -14.25 -4.97 4.84
N LYS A 377 -14.24 -6.30 4.96
CA LYS A 377 -14.64 -7.23 3.89
C LYS A 377 -16.07 -6.97 3.41
N CYS A 378 -17.03 -7.03 4.34
CA CYS A 378 -18.46 -6.84 4.04
C CYS A 378 -19.16 -6.08 5.17
N CYS A 379 -19.80 -4.96 4.86
CA CYS A 379 -20.51 -4.18 5.89
C CYS A 379 -21.85 -4.80 6.30
N GLY A 380 -22.49 -5.62 5.46
CA GLY A 380 -23.79 -6.24 5.74
C GLY A 380 -25.00 -5.33 5.50
N GLY A 381 -24.90 -4.43 4.52
CA GLY A 381 -25.97 -3.55 4.02
C GLY A 381 -25.87 -2.10 4.49
N LEU A 382 -25.20 -1.85 5.62
CA LEU A 382 -24.97 -0.52 6.18
C LEU A 382 -23.56 -0.47 6.79
N THR A 383 -22.81 0.60 6.55
CA THR A 383 -21.53 0.81 7.24
C THR A 383 -21.74 1.27 8.68
N GLU A 384 -20.71 1.17 9.50
CA GLU A 384 -20.76 1.48 10.92
C GLU A 384 -19.95 2.76 11.26
N ILE A 385 -20.25 3.38 12.40
CA ILE A 385 -19.48 4.51 12.94
C ILE A 385 -18.28 4.04 13.77
N PHE A 386 -17.28 4.91 13.89
CA PHE A 386 -16.05 4.61 14.62
C PHE A 386 -16.28 4.21 16.07
N SER A 387 -17.18 4.92 16.78
CA SER A 387 -17.36 4.75 18.22
C SER A 387 -17.97 3.41 18.64
N THR A 388 -18.64 2.71 17.74
CA THR A 388 -19.15 1.34 17.95
C THR A 388 -18.00 0.33 18.11
N CYS A 389 -16.91 0.54 17.38
CA CYS A 389 -15.82 -0.42 17.27
C CYS A 389 -14.59 -0.04 18.09
N TRP A 390 -14.36 1.25 18.35
CA TRP A 390 -13.20 1.76 19.08
C TRP A 390 -13.62 2.82 20.10
N GLU A 391 -12.83 3.87 20.31
CA GLU A 391 -13.08 4.90 21.33
C GLU A 391 -14.39 5.65 21.08
N ASP A 392 -14.97 6.24 22.14
CA ASP A 392 -16.23 7.00 22.07
C ASP A 392 -16.04 8.39 21.44
N ARG A 393 -15.58 8.38 20.19
CA ARG A 393 -15.38 9.52 19.30
C ARG A 393 -15.82 9.12 17.89
N ASP A 394 -16.49 10.04 17.20
CA ASP A 394 -16.86 9.87 15.80
C ASP A 394 -16.12 10.87 14.91
N TYR A 395 -15.96 10.49 13.64
CA TYR A 395 -15.33 11.30 12.62
C TYR A 395 -16.38 11.71 11.58
N PRO A 396 -16.45 12.98 11.17
CA PRO A 396 -17.46 13.45 10.21
C PRO A 396 -17.46 12.70 8.86
N TYR A 397 -16.31 12.13 8.48
CA TYR A 397 -16.14 11.35 7.26
C TYR A 397 -16.27 9.83 7.46
N LEU A 398 -16.45 9.32 8.69
CA LEU A 398 -16.74 7.91 8.99
C LEU A 398 -18.16 7.76 9.52
N GLN A 399 -19.13 8.07 8.65
CA GLN A 399 -20.54 7.97 8.96
C GLN A 399 -21.11 6.63 8.48
N SER A 400 -22.24 6.25 9.06
CA SER A 400 -23.01 5.09 8.61
C SER A 400 -23.72 5.41 7.30
N VAL A 401 -23.40 4.66 6.24
CA VAL A 401 -23.94 4.83 4.88
C VAL A 401 -24.57 3.53 4.38
N PRO A 402 -25.70 3.61 3.63
CA PRO A 402 -26.26 2.46 2.93
C PRO A 402 -25.30 1.90 1.89
N CYS A 403 -25.11 0.58 1.91
CA CYS A 403 -24.29 -0.13 0.93
C CYS A 403 -25.17 -1.19 0.23
N PRO A 404 -25.92 -0.83 -0.82
CA PRO A 404 -26.74 -1.78 -1.57
C PRO A 404 -25.91 -2.79 -2.36
N TYR A 405 -24.59 -2.61 -2.42
CA TYR A 405 -23.67 -3.34 -3.27
C TYR A 405 -23.01 -4.56 -2.59
N CYS A 406 -23.08 -4.68 -1.25
CA CYS A 406 -22.34 -5.73 -0.55
C CYS A 406 -23.05 -7.09 -0.49
N ASP A 407 -24.34 -7.15 -0.86
CA ASP A 407 -25.09 -8.39 -1.03
C ASP A 407 -24.84 -8.99 -2.42
N CYS A 408 -23.58 -9.35 -2.67
CA CYS A 408 -23.12 -9.85 -3.95
C CYS A 408 -23.07 -11.38 -3.95
N HIS A 409 -23.70 -12.00 -4.93
CA HIS A 409 -23.70 -13.44 -5.15
C HIS A 409 -22.90 -13.87 -6.40
N ASP A 410 -22.28 -12.92 -7.11
CA ASP A 410 -21.44 -13.20 -8.27
C ASP A 410 -20.10 -13.79 -7.81
N ARG A 411 -19.99 -15.12 -7.93
CA ARG A 411 -18.78 -15.87 -7.56
C ARG A 411 -17.55 -15.44 -8.37
N ALA A 412 -17.71 -15.03 -9.63
CA ALA A 412 -16.58 -14.60 -10.45
C ALA A 412 -15.99 -13.33 -9.87
N LEU A 413 -16.83 -12.32 -9.58
CA LEU A 413 -16.39 -11.08 -8.93
C LEU A 413 -15.83 -11.33 -7.53
N LEU A 414 -16.52 -12.11 -6.68
CA LEU A 414 -16.06 -12.42 -5.33
C LEU A 414 -14.69 -13.11 -5.32
N SER A 415 -14.42 -13.99 -6.30
CA SER A 415 -13.12 -14.65 -6.47
C SER A 415 -11.98 -13.72 -6.87
N THR A 416 -12.26 -12.46 -7.21
CA THR A 416 -11.24 -11.42 -7.45
C THR A 416 -10.95 -10.58 -6.22
N VAL A 417 -11.86 -10.55 -5.23
CA VAL A 417 -11.78 -9.69 -4.05
C VAL A 417 -11.34 -10.49 -2.81
N LEU A 418 -11.84 -11.72 -2.66
CA LEU A 418 -11.58 -12.59 -1.52
C LEU A 418 -10.43 -13.56 -1.81
N ASN A 419 -9.57 -13.79 -0.83
CA ASN A 419 -8.48 -14.77 -0.92
C ASN A 419 -9.03 -16.21 -0.91
N ASP A 420 -8.24 -17.22 -1.34
CA ASP A 420 -8.71 -18.62 -1.49
C ASP A 420 -9.38 -19.14 -0.21
N TYR A 421 -8.78 -18.84 0.93
CA TYR A 421 -9.30 -19.26 2.23
C TYR A 421 -10.64 -18.60 2.59
N ASP A 422 -10.91 -17.40 2.09
CA ASP A 422 -12.14 -16.66 2.35
C ASP A 422 -13.28 -17.10 1.41
N LEU A 423 -12.98 -17.71 0.25
CA LEU A 423 -13.96 -18.17 -0.73
C LEU A 423 -14.76 -19.39 -0.26
N GLU A 424 -14.23 -20.17 0.68
CA GLU A 424 -14.97 -21.27 1.29
C GLU A 424 -16.15 -20.78 2.12
N THR A 425 -16.14 -19.51 2.53
CA THR A 425 -17.22 -18.88 3.28
C THR A 425 -18.28 -18.34 2.31
N ALA A 426 -19.31 -19.13 1.98
CA ALA A 426 -20.36 -18.70 1.05
C ALA A 426 -21.44 -17.80 1.68
N ASP A 427 -21.54 -17.78 3.02
CA ASP A 427 -22.61 -17.18 3.81
C ASP A 427 -22.14 -15.90 4.55
N PHE A 428 -21.12 -15.19 4.08
CA PHE A 428 -20.57 -14.04 4.81
C PHE A 428 -21.54 -12.86 4.95
N HIS A 429 -22.48 -12.68 4.00
CA HIS A 429 -23.44 -11.57 4.04
C HIS A 429 -24.54 -11.84 5.06
N ASP A 430 -25.08 -13.07 5.08
CA ASP A 430 -26.05 -13.58 6.05
C ASP A 430 -25.55 -14.92 6.59
N TRP A 431 -24.92 -14.90 7.77
CA TRP A 431 -24.31 -16.07 8.39
C TRP A 431 -25.12 -16.57 9.57
N GLU A 432 -25.03 -17.87 9.84
CA GLU A 432 -25.61 -18.51 11.02
C GLU A 432 -24.53 -19.30 11.76
N GLN A 433 -24.47 -19.13 13.08
CA GLN A 433 -23.59 -19.90 13.95
C GLN A 433 -24.42 -20.49 15.10
N ARG A 434 -24.20 -21.78 15.38
CA ARG A 434 -24.88 -22.51 16.45
C ARG A 434 -23.87 -22.93 17.50
N TYR A 435 -24.24 -22.80 18.77
CA TYR A 435 -23.43 -23.23 19.90
C TYR A 435 -24.29 -23.99 20.92
N GLY A 436 -23.78 -25.10 21.43
CA GLY A 436 -24.34 -25.68 22.66
C GLY A 436 -24.09 -24.75 23.85
N ARG A 437 -24.99 -24.71 24.83
CA ARG A 437 -24.84 -23.82 26.01
C ARG A 437 -23.54 -24.07 26.76
N GLN A 438 -23.17 -25.33 26.97
CA GLN A 438 -21.90 -25.66 27.63
C GLN A 438 -20.68 -25.30 26.79
N GLU A 439 -20.74 -25.54 25.48
CA GLU A 439 -19.69 -25.16 24.54
C GLU A 439 -19.46 -23.64 24.56
N LEU A 440 -20.54 -22.86 24.46
CA LEU A 440 -20.47 -21.40 24.53
C LEU A 440 -19.92 -20.90 25.86
N SER A 441 -20.33 -21.53 26.97
CA SER A 441 -19.86 -21.18 28.31
C SER A 441 -18.36 -21.43 28.46
N ALA A 442 -17.87 -22.58 27.98
CA ALA A 442 -16.45 -22.91 27.98
C ALA A 442 -15.65 -21.98 27.07
N LEU A 443 -16.19 -21.65 25.88
CA LEU A 443 -15.56 -20.73 24.94
C LEU A 443 -15.41 -19.33 25.51
N VAL A 444 -16.46 -18.77 26.11
CA VAL A 444 -16.39 -17.43 26.71
C VAL A 444 -15.40 -17.42 27.87
N LEU A 445 -15.37 -18.46 28.71
CA LEU A 445 -14.39 -18.58 29.78
C LEU A 445 -12.96 -18.59 29.23
N ASP A 446 -12.68 -19.42 28.23
CA ASP A 446 -11.36 -19.52 27.60
C ASP A 446 -10.91 -18.18 26.99
N ARG A 447 -11.81 -17.51 26.26
CA ARG A 447 -11.49 -16.29 25.49
C ARG A 447 -11.46 -15.02 26.33
N THR A 448 -12.22 -14.96 27.42
CA THR A 448 -12.32 -13.75 28.26
C THR A 448 -11.61 -13.89 29.60
N GLY A 449 -11.28 -15.11 30.03
CA GLY A 449 -10.77 -15.40 31.37
C GLY A 449 -11.80 -15.22 32.49
N VAL A 450 -13.07 -14.93 32.16
CA VAL A 450 -14.13 -14.67 33.14
C VAL A 450 -15.12 -15.83 33.18
N ASP A 451 -15.31 -16.41 34.37
CA ASP A 451 -16.22 -17.51 34.60
C ASP A 451 -17.64 -17.01 34.90
N TYR A 452 -18.49 -16.96 33.88
CA TYR A 452 -19.91 -16.63 34.02
C TYR A 452 -20.76 -17.80 34.54
N GLY A 453 -20.18 -18.99 34.73
CA GLY A 453 -20.92 -20.23 34.92
C GLY A 453 -21.60 -20.68 33.62
N THR A 454 -22.79 -21.26 33.74
CA THR A 454 -23.61 -21.64 32.59
C THR A 454 -24.25 -20.39 32.01
N ILE A 455 -23.92 -20.02 30.77
CA ILE A 455 -24.50 -18.85 30.10
C ILE A 455 -26.00 -19.07 29.93
N GLU A 456 -26.80 -18.13 30.42
CA GLU A 456 -28.26 -18.14 30.41
C GLU A 456 -28.81 -17.35 29.24
N SER A 457 -28.32 -16.12 29.04
CA SER A 457 -28.69 -15.25 27.92
C SER A 457 -27.54 -14.36 27.44
N LEU A 458 -27.63 -13.93 26.18
CA LEU A 458 -26.79 -12.91 25.57
C LEU A 458 -27.69 -11.75 25.14
N GLU A 459 -27.49 -10.58 25.73
CA GLU A 459 -28.39 -9.44 25.57
C GLU A 459 -27.64 -8.23 25.01
N PRO A 460 -27.97 -7.76 23.79
CA PRO A 460 -27.45 -6.51 23.26
C PRO A 460 -27.87 -5.35 24.15
N VAL A 461 -26.90 -4.65 24.75
CA VAL A 461 -27.15 -3.47 25.58
C VAL A 461 -27.25 -2.23 24.70
N GLU A 462 -26.36 -2.11 23.72
CA GLU A 462 -26.32 -0.99 22.78
C GLU A 462 -25.91 -1.50 21.40
N ARG A 463 -26.51 -0.92 20.36
CA ARG A 463 -26.16 -1.18 18.96
C ARG A 463 -25.82 0.13 18.27
N GLY A 464 -24.86 0.07 17.36
CA GLY A 464 -24.59 1.15 16.41
C GLY A 464 -25.66 1.23 15.32
N PRO A 465 -25.65 2.28 14.49
CA PRO A 465 -26.59 2.48 13.38
C PRO A 465 -26.63 1.31 12.39
N SER A 466 -25.53 0.55 12.22
CA SER A 466 -25.52 -0.61 11.34
C SER A 466 -26.14 -1.87 11.95
N GLY A 467 -26.63 -1.80 13.18
CA GLY A 467 -27.09 -2.94 13.96
C GLY A 467 -25.98 -3.73 14.65
N ARG A 468 -24.69 -3.38 14.45
CA ARG A 468 -23.58 -4.02 15.18
C ARG A 468 -23.72 -3.76 16.67
N ILE A 469 -23.52 -4.80 17.48
CA ILE A 469 -23.57 -4.68 18.93
C ILE A 469 -22.30 -3.96 19.39
N LYS A 470 -22.49 -2.85 20.12
CA LYS A 470 -21.43 -2.08 20.77
C LYS A 470 -21.15 -2.60 22.17
N TYR A 471 -22.19 -2.93 22.92
CA TYR A 471 -22.09 -3.52 24.26
C TYR A 471 -23.00 -4.74 24.36
N LEU A 472 -22.43 -5.87 24.77
CA LEU A 472 -23.16 -7.13 24.96
C LEU A 472 -23.11 -7.52 26.44
N ARG A 473 -24.29 -7.74 27.03
CA ARG A 473 -24.40 -8.33 28.35
C ARG A 473 -24.42 -9.85 28.23
N ILE A 474 -23.53 -10.49 28.97
CA ILE A 474 -23.49 -11.94 29.15
C ILE A 474 -24.05 -12.22 30.54
N ASN A 475 -25.19 -12.91 30.60
CA ASN A 475 -25.78 -13.37 31.85
C ASN A 475 -25.49 -14.85 31.99
N GLY A 476 -24.85 -15.26 33.09
CA GLY A 476 -24.67 -16.65 33.43
C GLY A 476 -25.01 -16.94 34.88
N SER A 477 -25.08 -18.22 35.22
CA SER A 477 -25.56 -18.70 36.52
C SER A 477 -24.72 -18.26 37.73
N ARG A 478 -23.47 -17.80 37.52
CA ARG A 478 -22.59 -17.31 38.59
C ARG A 478 -22.53 -15.79 38.67
N GLN A 479 -22.55 -15.11 37.52
CA GLN A 479 -22.43 -13.66 37.45
C GLN A 479 -22.94 -13.15 36.09
N SER A 480 -23.06 -11.83 35.98
CA SER A 480 -23.37 -11.14 34.73
C SER A 480 -22.35 -10.04 34.49
N GLY A 481 -22.00 -9.82 33.23
CA GLY A 481 -21.00 -8.83 32.84
C GLY A 481 -21.29 -8.25 31.47
N VAL A 482 -20.70 -7.09 31.20
CA VAL A 482 -20.84 -6.41 29.90
C VAL A 482 -19.48 -6.39 29.23
N ILE A 483 -19.41 -6.97 28.04
CA ILE A 483 -18.27 -6.81 27.15
C ILE A 483 -18.58 -5.72 26.13
N GLY A 484 -17.57 -4.91 25.83
CA GLY A 484 -17.74 -3.70 25.02
C GLY A 484 -16.82 -3.67 23.82
N LYS A 485 -17.27 -2.92 22.82
CA LYS A 485 -16.69 -2.77 21.49
C LYS A 485 -16.76 -4.03 20.63
N GLU A 486 -16.84 -3.79 19.33
CA GLU A 486 -17.13 -4.82 18.32
C GLU A 486 -16.15 -6.00 18.35
N LEU A 487 -14.85 -5.70 18.44
CA LEU A 487 -13.80 -6.74 18.38
C LEU A 487 -13.80 -7.64 19.61
N ALA A 488 -14.05 -7.10 20.81
CA ALA A 488 -14.08 -7.90 22.04
C ALA A 488 -15.24 -8.91 22.01
N ILE A 489 -16.41 -8.47 21.52
CA ILE A 489 -17.58 -9.34 21.32
C ILE A 489 -17.25 -10.49 20.36
N ARG A 490 -16.61 -10.19 19.23
CA ARG A 490 -16.27 -11.19 18.23
C ARG A 490 -15.23 -12.20 18.72
N ARG A 491 -14.26 -11.76 19.54
CA ARG A 491 -13.24 -12.63 20.14
C ARG A 491 -13.81 -13.51 21.25
N ALA A 492 -14.76 -13.00 22.03
CA ALA A 492 -15.38 -13.73 23.14
C ALA A 492 -16.27 -14.88 22.67
N LEU A 493 -16.91 -14.74 21.50
CA LEU A 493 -17.91 -15.68 20.99
C LEU A 493 -17.42 -16.57 19.85
N SER A 494 -16.10 -16.65 19.61
CA SER A 494 -15.52 -17.54 18.59
C SER A 494 -14.10 -17.94 18.98
N SER A 495 -13.68 -19.16 18.58
CA SER A 495 -12.31 -19.63 18.79
C SER A 495 -11.29 -18.82 17.99
N SER A 496 -11.69 -18.27 16.84
CA SER A 496 -10.97 -17.23 16.12
C SER A 496 -11.63 -15.87 16.38
N HIS A 497 -12.52 -15.46 15.47
CA HIS A 497 -13.32 -14.26 15.52
C HIS A 497 -14.66 -14.54 14.86
N LEU A 498 -15.75 -14.14 15.51
CA LEU A 498 -17.06 -14.13 14.87
C LEU A 498 -17.01 -13.21 13.63
N LYS A 499 -17.77 -13.49 12.57
CA LYS A 499 -17.69 -12.73 11.31
C LYS A 499 -17.94 -11.22 11.53
N SER A 500 -18.94 -10.87 12.34
CA SER A 500 -19.21 -9.48 12.78
C SER A 500 -19.92 -9.48 14.14
N SER A 501 -20.09 -8.32 14.77
CA SER A 501 -21.02 -8.19 15.92
C SER A 501 -22.45 -7.84 15.50
N ASN A 502 -22.77 -7.83 14.20
CA ASN A 502 -24.13 -7.59 13.71
C ASN A 502 -24.91 -8.90 13.71
N PHE A 503 -25.40 -9.33 14.86
CA PHE A 503 -26.20 -10.55 14.95
C PHE A 503 -27.40 -10.40 15.89
N GLN A 504 -28.38 -11.27 15.67
CA GLN A 504 -29.48 -11.55 16.59
C GLN A 504 -29.20 -12.88 17.28
N VAL A 505 -29.62 -12.98 18.54
CA VAL A 505 -29.50 -14.19 19.36
C VAL A 505 -30.89 -14.78 19.53
N SER A 506 -31.04 -16.06 19.24
CA SER A 506 -32.19 -16.86 19.66
C SER A 506 -31.71 -18.14 20.33
N THR A 507 -32.56 -18.73 21.18
CA THR A 507 -32.25 -19.99 21.86
C THR A 507 -33.31 -21.02 21.52
N GLU A 508 -32.87 -22.17 21.02
CA GLU A 508 -33.71 -23.35 20.76
C GLU A 508 -33.25 -24.46 21.71
N GLY A 509 -33.99 -24.69 22.80
CA GLY A 509 -33.60 -25.63 23.84
C GLY A 509 -32.28 -25.24 24.52
N ASP A 510 -31.26 -26.07 24.35
CA ASP A 510 -29.91 -25.82 24.90
C ASP A 510 -28.91 -25.27 23.85
N THR A 511 -29.42 -24.84 22.70
CA THR A 511 -28.61 -24.32 21.59
C THR A 511 -28.84 -22.82 21.41
N PHE A 512 -27.76 -22.05 21.43
CA PHE A 512 -27.75 -20.66 20.98
C PHE A 512 -27.59 -20.62 19.47
N ILE A 513 -28.38 -19.77 18.81
CA ILE A 513 -28.34 -19.52 17.37
C ILE A 513 -28.07 -18.04 17.19
N LEU A 514 -26.91 -17.74 16.60
CA LEU A 514 -26.49 -16.41 16.23
C LEU A 514 -26.72 -16.25 14.73
N LYS A 515 -27.68 -15.42 14.35
CA LYS A 515 -27.92 -15.06 12.93
C LYS A 515 -27.40 -13.66 12.71
N GLY A 516 -26.35 -13.52 11.92
CA GLY A 516 -25.68 -12.25 11.72
C GLY A 516 -25.42 -11.88 10.29
N LYS A 517 -24.92 -10.65 10.11
CA LYS A 517 -24.68 -10.06 8.80
C LYS A 517 -23.31 -9.43 8.66
N GLY A 518 -22.75 -9.54 7.46
CA GLY A 518 -21.47 -8.94 7.10
C GLY A 518 -20.26 -9.58 7.79
N TRP A 519 -19.08 -9.08 7.41
CA TRP A 519 -17.78 -9.59 7.81
C TRP A 519 -16.80 -8.44 8.07
N GLY A 520 -16.39 -8.32 9.33
CA GLY A 520 -15.53 -7.26 9.83
C GLY A 520 -16.30 -6.14 10.53
N HIS A 521 -15.55 -5.11 10.94
CA HIS A 521 -16.06 -4.02 11.77
C HIS A 521 -17.09 -3.11 11.08
N GLY A 522 -17.18 -3.13 9.75
CA GLY A 522 -18.18 -2.37 9.00
C GLY A 522 -17.92 -0.86 8.88
N VAL A 523 -16.99 -0.30 9.65
CA VAL A 523 -16.57 1.11 9.54
C VAL A 523 -15.80 1.40 8.25
N GLY A 524 -16.16 2.48 7.56
CA GLY A 524 -15.49 2.98 6.35
C GLY A 524 -15.80 2.16 5.09
N LEU A 525 -14.79 1.87 4.27
CA LEU A 525 -14.97 1.23 2.98
C LEU A 525 -15.34 -0.26 3.10
N CYS A 526 -16.37 -0.68 2.38
CA CYS A 526 -16.74 -2.09 2.20
C CYS A 526 -16.04 -2.66 0.96
N GLN A 527 -15.12 -3.62 1.11
CA GLN A 527 -14.32 -4.15 -0.01
C GLN A 527 -15.21 -4.79 -1.09
N ILE A 528 -16.17 -5.64 -0.71
CA ILE A 528 -17.11 -6.26 -1.67
C ILE A 528 -17.99 -5.21 -2.33
N GLY A 529 -18.51 -4.26 -1.55
CA GLY A 529 -19.36 -3.20 -2.10
C GLY A 529 -18.60 -2.31 -3.09
N ALA A 530 -17.35 -1.94 -2.78
CA ALA A 530 -16.48 -1.20 -3.67
C ALA A 530 -16.13 -1.99 -4.94
N ALA A 531 -15.97 -3.31 -4.86
CA ALA A 531 -15.73 -4.17 -6.01
C ALA A 531 -16.93 -4.19 -6.97
N VAL A 532 -18.14 -4.30 -6.43
CA VAL A 532 -19.38 -4.24 -7.21
C VAL A 532 -19.53 -2.86 -7.85
N MET A 533 -19.33 -1.78 -7.11
CA MET A 533 -19.34 -0.43 -7.67
C MET A 533 -18.35 -0.27 -8.84
N ALA A 534 -17.12 -0.78 -8.68
CA ALA A 534 -16.12 -0.77 -9.74
C ALA A 534 -16.56 -1.59 -10.97
N SER A 535 -17.19 -2.76 -10.76
CA SER A 535 -17.73 -3.60 -11.84
C SER A 535 -18.89 -2.94 -12.59
N GLU A 536 -19.64 -2.06 -11.92
CA GLU A 536 -20.71 -1.22 -12.50
C GLU A 536 -20.17 0.06 -13.18
N GLY A 537 -18.85 0.20 -13.29
CA GLY A 537 -18.20 1.31 -14.00
C GLY A 537 -17.95 2.56 -13.16
N LYS A 538 -18.12 2.50 -11.83
CA LYS A 538 -17.82 3.62 -10.93
C LYS A 538 -16.30 3.83 -10.81
N GLY A 539 -15.88 5.08 -10.94
CA GLY A 539 -14.48 5.46 -10.71
C GLY A 539 -14.10 5.41 -9.22
N TYR A 540 -12.82 5.25 -8.92
CA TYR A 540 -12.33 5.15 -7.53
C TYR A 540 -12.70 6.37 -6.67
N ILE A 541 -12.80 7.56 -7.26
CA ILE A 541 -13.22 8.78 -6.54
C ILE A 541 -14.69 8.66 -6.10
N GLU A 542 -15.59 8.19 -6.97
CA GLU A 542 -17.00 7.96 -6.62
C GLU A 542 -17.13 6.91 -5.51
N ILE A 543 -16.33 5.84 -5.59
CA ILE A 543 -16.28 4.79 -4.56
C ILE A 543 -15.87 5.40 -3.20
N LEU A 544 -14.78 6.18 -3.16
CA LEU A 544 -14.30 6.78 -1.93
C LEU A 544 -15.27 7.83 -1.37
N GLN A 545 -15.90 8.64 -2.22
CA GLN A 545 -16.89 9.63 -1.79
C GLN A 545 -18.16 9.00 -1.22
N HIS A 546 -18.53 7.79 -1.68
CA HIS A 546 -19.64 7.04 -1.11
C HIS A 546 -19.36 6.62 0.34
N TYR A 547 -18.17 6.06 0.61
CA TYR A 547 -17.82 5.52 1.93
C TYR A 547 -17.24 6.55 2.91
N TYR A 548 -16.58 7.61 2.42
CA TYR A 548 -15.97 8.66 3.23
C TYR A 548 -16.60 10.02 2.93
N GLN A 549 -17.82 10.23 3.41
CA GLN A 549 -18.63 11.39 3.06
C GLN A 549 -17.95 12.72 3.41
N GLY A 550 -17.89 13.63 2.43
CA GLY A 550 -17.27 14.95 2.58
C GLY A 550 -15.74 14.95 2.57
N ALA A 551 -15.08 13.79 2.50
CA ALA A 551 -13.64 13.72 2.27
C ALA A 551 -13.32 13.90 0.78
N ASN A 552 -12.16 14.51 0.49
CA ASN A 552 -11.68 14.76 -0.87
C ASN A 552 -10.39 13.98 -1.14
N VAL A 553 -10.26 13.50 -2.36
CA VAL A 553 -9.02 12.89 -2.84
C VAL A 553 -8.07 13.99 -3.31
N GLU A 554 -7.00 14.22 -2.56
CA GLU A 554 -6.04 15.29 -2.80
C GLU A 554 -4.65 14.71 -3.12
N GLN A 555 -3.80 15.52 -3.77
CA GLN A 555 -2.38 15.18 -3.93
C GLN A 555 -1.65 15.50 -2.63
N GLN A 556 -0.96 14.52 -2.07
CA GLN A 556 -0.04 14.72 -0.98
C GLN A 556 1.15 15.56 -1.47
N GLN A 557 1.32 16.74 -0.88
CA GLN A 557 2.50 17.59 -1.08
C GLN A 557 3.73 17.00 -0.39
#